data_AF-A0AA88KZK5-F1
#
_entry.id   AF-A0AA88KZK5-F1
#
_cell.length_a   1.000
_cell.length_b   1.000
_cell.length_c   1.000
_cell.angle_alpha   90.00
_cell.angle_beta   90.00
_cell.angle_gamma   90.00
#
_symmetry.space_group_name_H-M   'P 1'
#
loop_
_entity.id
_entity.type
_entity.pdbx_description
1 polymer ?
#
loop_
_entity_poly.entity_id
_entity_poly.type
_entity_poly.pdbx_seq_one_letter_code
_entity_poly.pdbx_strand_id
1 'polypeptide(L)'
;MIIPRKNLQGWEVGDYLAELVSNEFETEIEDGSTDEIGILLCKFFKLVKESNLEQLQAELLRLPKCNLALCRLQESPEDNEMVPEDSVEALNVDSMSLQETGDKKSKEPIVDEEGFTLVTRSKKK
;
A
#
# COMPACT_ATOMS: atom_id res chain seq x y z
N MET A 1 -18.02 -6.32 8.84
CA MET A 1 -19.18 -5.63 9.45
C MET A 1 -18.96 -4.13 9.30
N ILE A 2 -19.56 -3.47 8.31
CA ILE A 2 -19.41 -2.01 8.14
C ILE A 2 -20.46 -1.35 9.04
N ILE A 3 -20.00 -0.66 10.08
CA ILE A 3 -20.85 -0.06 11.10
C ILE A 3 -21.75 1.01 10.45
N PRO A 4 -23.09 0.86 10.44
CA PRO A 4 -24.01 1.85 9.88
C PRO A 4 -24.30 2.93 10.93
N ARG A 5 -23.27 3.52 11.54
CA ARG A 5 -23.46 4.60 12.50
C ARG A 5 -23.39 5.92 11.76
N LYS A 6 -24.49 6.67 11.82
CA LYS A 6 -24.65 7.96 11.15
C LYS A 6 -23.59 9.00 11.55
N ASN A 7 -22.89 8.78 12.68
CA ASN A 7 -21.87 9.65 13.25
C ASN A 7 -20.67 8.85 13.80
N LEU A 8 -19.98 8.10 12.94
CA LEU A 8 -18.74 7.41 13.32
C LEU A 8 -17.72 8.44 13.86
N GLN A 9 -17.24 8.21 15.10
CA GLN A 9 -16.25 9.05 15.76
C GLN A 9 -14.85 8.47 15.58
N GLY A 10 -13.83 9.32 15.54
CA GLY A 10 -12.43 8.89 15.33
C GLY A 10 -11.96 7.89 16.39
N TRP A 11 -12.26 8.15 17.67
CA TRP A 11 -11.91 7.25 18.79
C TRP A 11 -12.59 5.88 18.69
N GLU A 12 -13.84 5.82 18.21
CA GLU A 12 -14.55 4.54 18.04
C GLU A 12 -13.87 3.67 16.95
N VAL A 13 -13.33 4.32 15.92
CA VAL A 13 -12.55 3.64 14.88
C VAL A 13 -11.17 3.26 15.41
N GLY A 14 -10.53 4.12 16.19
CA GLY A 14 -9.24 3.86 16.83
C GLY A 14 -9.28 2.66 17.76
N ASP A 15 -10.26 2.60 18.66
CA ASP A 15 -10.48 1.47 19.58
C ASP A 15 -10.66 0.15 18.81
N TYR A 16 -11.48 0.18 17.75
CA TYR A 16 -11.69 -1.00 16.90
C TYR A 16 -10.41 -1.43 16.17
N LEU A 17 -9.60 -0.48 15.69
CA LEU A 17 -8.31 -0.78 15.06
C LEU A 17 -7.33 -1.38 16.05
N ALA A 18 -7.28 -0.88 17.29
CA ALA A 18 -6.43 -1.42 18.34
C ALA A 18 -6.83 -2.86 18.68
N GLU A 19 -8.14 -3.14 18.85
CA GLU A 19 -8.66 -4.48 19.09
C GLU A 19 -8.36 -5.42 17.91
N LEU A 20 -8.53 -4.94 16.66
CA LEU A 20 -8.22 -5.72 15.47
C LEU A 20 -6.73 -6.11 15.41
N VAL A 21 -5.83 -5.15 15.64
CA VAL A 21 -4.39 -5.40 15.56
C VAL A 21 -3.92 -6.31 16.68
N SER A 22 -4.45 -6.12 17.89
CA SER A 22 -4.15 -7.00 19.03
C SER A 22 -4.63 -8.43 18.78
N ASN A 23 -5.84 -8.61 18.25
CA ASN A 23 -6.41 -9.93 18.03
C ASN A 23 -5.84 -10.68 16.81
N GLU A 24 -5.53 -9.97 15.72
CA GLU A 24 -5.05 -10.61 14.48
C GLU A 24 -3.53 -10.75 14.41
N PHE A 25 -2.77 -9.87 15.09
CA PHE A 25 -1.31 -9.80 14.96
C PHE A 25 -0.57 -9.87 16.30
N GLU A 26 -1.27 -10.16 17.41
CA GLU A 26 -0.71 -10.17 18.77
C GLU A 26 0.13 -8.91 19.07
N THR A 27 -0.28 -7.78 18.50
CA THR A 27 0.47 -6.52 18.54
C THR A 27 -0.31 -5.47 19.31
N GLU A 28 0.33 -4.86 20.32
CA GLU A 28 -0.22 -3.71 21.05
C GLU A 28 0.34 -2.41 20.48
N ILE A 29 -0.54 -1.43 20.26
CA ILE A 29 -0.18 -0.10 19.75
C ILE A 29 -0.43 0.92 20.87
N GLU A 30 0.65 1.51 21.41
CA GLU A 30 0.59 2.48 22.53
C GLU A 30 1.09 3.88 22.15
N ASP A 31 1.43 4.12 20.90
CA ASP A 31 1.96 5.41 20.42
C ASP A 31 0.87 6.44 20.08
N GLY A 32 -0.41 6.08 20.22
CA GLY A 32 -1.56 6.90 19.87
C GLY A 32 -1.87 6.96 18.37
N SER A 33 -1.15 6.20 17.54
CA SER A 33 -1.36 6.21 16.08
C SER A 33 -2.76 5.71 15.69
N THR A 34 -3.37 4.80 16.45
CA THR A 34 -4.74 4.32 16.21
C THR A 34 -5.78 5.44 16.26
N ASP A 35 -5.63 6.40 17.18
CA ASP A 35 -6.50 7.56 17.28
C ASP A 35 -6.34 8.50 16.08
N GLU A 36 -5.09 8.77 15.69
CA GLU A 36 -4.77 9.61 14.52
C GLU A 36 -5.34 9.01 13.24
N ILE A 37 -5.15 7.71 13.05
CA ILE A 37 -5.68 6.96 11.91
C ILE A 37 -7.21 6.90 11.95
N GLY A 38 -7.82 6.73 13.12
CA GLY A 38 -9.27 6.78 13.30
C GLY A 38 -9.87 8.11 12.84
N ILE A 39 -9.27 9.23 13.25
CA ILE A 39 -9.67 10.58 12.82
C ILE A 39 -9.50 10.74 11.30
N LEU A 40 -8.37 10.27 10.76
CA LEU A 40 -8.07 10.34 9.33
C LEU A 40 -9.12 9.57 8.50
N LEU A 41 -9.44 8.33 8.88
CA LEU A 41 -10.45 7.52 8.22
C LEU A 41 -11.84 8.16 8.28
N CYS A 42 -12.23 8.74 9.42
CA CYS A 42 -13.47 9.50 9.52
C CYS A 42 -13.52 10.72 8.58
N LYS A 43 -12.39 11.41 8.38
CA LYS A 43 -12.30 12.52 7.42
C LYS A 43 -12.52 12.04 5.99
N PHE A 44 -11.84 10.97 5.58
CA PHE A 44 -12.00 10.38 4.25
C PHE A 44 -13.42 9.86 4.01
N PHE A 45 -14.02 9.22 5.02
CA PHE A 45 -15.40 8.75 4.94
C PHE A 45 -16.39 9.90 4.68
N LYS A 46 -16.20 11.07 5.32
CA LYS A 46 -17.03 12.26 5.07
C LYS A 46 -16.87 12.78 3.65
N LEU A 47 -15.63 12.90 3.17
CA LEU A 47 -15.34 13.36 1.79
C LEU A 47 -15.99 12.46 0.74
N VAL A 48 -15.95 11.13 0.94
CA VAL A 48 -16.62 10.15 0.08
C VAL A 48 -18.14 10.32 0.13
N LYS A 49 -18.72 10.48 1.34
CA LYS A 49 -20.17 10.66 1.52
C LYS A 49 -20.69 11.94 0.87
N GLU A 50 -19.88 13.00 0.88
CA GLU A 50 -20.21 14.30 0.26
C GLU A 50 -19.94 14.32 -1.26
N SER A 51 -19.47 13.20 -1.85
CA SER A 51 -19.12 13.08 -3.28
C SER A 51 -18.10 14.12 -3.75
N ASN A 52 -17.25 14.60 -2.84
CA ASN A 52 -16.22 15.59 -3.14
C ASN A 52 -14.93 14.92 -3.61
N LEU A 53 -14.97 14.40 -4.85
CA LEU A 53 -13.90 13.60 -5.42
C LEU A 53 -12.59 14.39 -5.64
N GLU A 54 -12.68 15.69 -5.94
CA GLU A 54 -11.49 16.54 -6.12
C GLU A 54 -10.73 16.71 -4.81
N GLN A 55 -11.43 17.02 -3.71
CA GLN A 55 -10.78 17.12 -2.40
C GLN A 55 -10.28 15.78 -1.90
N LEU A 56 -11.00 14.69 -2.19
CA LEU A 56 -10.56 13.33 -1.89
C LEU A 56 -9.24 13.00 -2.58
N GLN A 57 -9.12 13.27 -3.89
CA GLN A 57 -7.88 13.04 -4.64
C GLN A 57 -6.74 13.91 -4.13
N ALA A 58 -7.00 15.19 -3.85
CA ALA A 58 -5.98 16.09 -3.32
C ALA A 58 -5.45 15.62 -1.94
N GLU A 59 -6.33 15.18 -1.04
CA GLU A 59 -5.94 14.64 0.26
C GLU A 59 -5.20 13.30 0.13
N LEU A 60 -5.61 12.44 -0.80
CA LEU A 60 -4.93 11.16 -1.05
C LEU A 60 -3.50 11.38 -1.55
N LEU A 61 -3.31 12.32 -2.47
CA LEU A 61 -1.99 12.70 -2.99
C LEU A 61 -1.09 13.37 -1.96
N ARG A 62 -1.68 13.93 -0.90
CA ARG A 62 -0.96 14.56 0.22
C ARG A 62 -0.47 13.53 1.25
N LEU A 63 -1.01 12.32 1.25
CA LEU A 63 -0.56 11.28 2.17
C LEU A 63 0.93 10.99 1.98
N PRO A 64 1.69 10.80 3.06
CA PRO A 64 3.10 10.49 2.97
C PRO A 64 3.29 9.19 2.19
N LYS A 65 4.25 9.19 1.26
CA LYS A 65 4.64 7.97 0.56
C LYS A 65 5.32 7.04 1.56
N CYS A 66 4.90 5.79 1.58
CA CYS A 66 5.55 4.76 2.39
C CYS A 66 7.00 4.58 1.90
N ASN A 67 7.97 4.78 2.79
CA ASN A 67 9.37 4.50 2.51
C ASN A 67 9.77 3.19 3.19
N LEU A 68 9.72 2.10 2.44
CA LEU A 68 10.06 0.76 2.94
C LEU A 68 11.51 0.65 3.43
N ALA A 69 12.41 1.54 3.01
CA ALA A 69 13.80 1.55 3.49
C ALA A 69 13.91 1.91 4.99
N LEU A 70 12.87 2.49 5.58
CA LEU A 70 12.80 2.78 7.01
C LEU A 70 12.27 1.60 7.83
N CYS A 71 11.68 0.60 7.19
CA CYS A 71 11.21 -0.61 7.84
C CYS A 71 12.39 -1.59 7.96
N ARG A 72 12.73 -1.99 9.18
CA ARG A 72 13.70 -3.08 9.43
C ARG A 72 12.97 -4.22 10.09
N LEU A 73 12.96 -5.38 9.43
CA LEU A 73 12.57 -6.62 10.06
C LEU A 73 13.71 -7.04 10.99
N GLN A 74 13.39 -7.20 12.27
CA GLN A 74 14.34 -7.76 13.22
C GLN A 74 14.16 -9.27 13.20
N GLU A 75 15.03 -9.98 12.47
CA GLU A 75 15.00 -11.44 12.44
C GLU A 75 15.33 -11.96 13.85
N SER A 76 14.45 -12.79 14.40
CA SER A 76 14.72 -13.51 15.63
C SER A 76 15.69 -14.67 15.33
N PRO A 77 16.64 -15.00 16.22
CA PRO A 77 17.60 -16.09 15.99
C PRO A 77 16.97 -17.50 15.93
N GLU A 78 15.65 -17.62 16.11
CA GLU A 78 14.93 -18.90 16.16
C GLU A 78 14.35 -19.34 14.79
N ASP A 79 14.29 -18.44 13.79
CA ASP A 79 13.76 -18.74 12.44
C ASP A 79 14.82 -19.23 11.44
N ASN A 80 16.02 -19.60 11.92
CA ASN A 80 17.14 -20.00 11.07
C ASN A 80 17.04 -21.47 10.56
N GLU A 81 15.84 -21.95 10.25
CA GLU A 81 15.65 -23.14 9.41
C GLU A 81 15.54 -22.73 7.93
N MET A 82 16.71 -22.43 7.35
CA MET A 82 17.09 -22.62 5.95
C MET A 82 15.95 -22.59 4.90
N VAL A 83 15.39 -21.41 4.65
CA VAL A 83 14.73 -21.11 3.37
C VAL A 83 15.77 -20.52 2.40
N PRO A 84 15.90 -21.05 1.16
CA PRO A 84 16.87 -20.55 0.21
C PRO A 84 16.59 -19.08 -0.14
N GLU A 85 17.65 -18.29 0.00
CA GLU A 85 17.76 -16.84 -0.22
C GLU A 85 17.61 -16.47 -1.71
N ASP A 86 16.44 -16.72 -2.32
CA ASP A 86 16.16 -16.21 -3.69
C ASP A 86 14.66 -16.02 -4.01
N SER A 87 13.81 -15.68 -3.02
CA SER A 87 12.38 -15.47 -3.29
C SER A 87 11.72 -14.35 -2.50
N VAL A 88 12.37 -13.20 -2.42
CA VAL A 88 11.68 -11.93 -2.15
C VAL A 88 12.06 -10.92 -3.23
N GLU A 89 11.54 -11.13 -4.44
CA GLU A 89 11.50 -10.05 -5.43
C GLU A 89 10.73 -8.88 -4.80
N ALA A 90 11.42 -7.75 -4.67
CA ALA A 90 10.83 -6.49 -4.26
C ALA A 90 9.58 -6.22 -5.10
N LEU A 91 8.41 -6.33 -4.47
CA LEU A 91 7.13 -5.91 -5.07
C LEU A 91 7.24 -4.42 -5.37
N ASN A 92 7.56 -4.10 -6.62
CA ASN A 92 7.64 -2.74 -7.12
C ASN A 92 6.21 -2.23 -7.35
N VAL A 93 5.55 -1.80 -6.27
CA VAL A 93 4.18 -1.24 -6.27
C VAL A 93 4.06 0.10 -7.02
N ASP A 94 5.16 0.64 -7.56
CA ASP A 94 5.19 1.88 -8.35
C ASP A 94 4.54 1.74 -9.75
N SER A 95 4.15 0.54 -10.17
CA SER A 95 3.50 0.30 -11.47
C SER A 95 1.98 0.11 -11.39
N MET A 96 1.28 0.88 -10.57
CA MET A 96 -0.17 1.04 -10.67
C MET A 96 -0.53 2.48 -11.08
N SER A 97 0.04 2.92 -12.21
CA SER A 97 -0.38 4.16 -12.87
C SER A 97 -1.47 3.83 -13.89
N LEU A 98 -2.73 3.92 -13.46
CA LEU A 98 -3.85 4.14 -14.38
C LEU A 98 -3.68 5.53 -14.99
N GLN A 99 -3.31 5.62 -16.27
CA GLN A 99 -3.83 6.66 -17.16
C GLN A 99 -3.48 6.41 -18.64
N GLU A 100 -4.50 6.68 -19.44
CA GLU A 100 -4.64 6.54 -20.88
C GLU A 100 -3.64 7.33 -21.74
N THR A 101 -3.42 6.77 -22.93
CA THR A 101 -3.09 7.40 -24.22
C THR A 101 -1.91 8.36 -24.30
N GLY A 102 -0.86 7.92 -24.99
CA GLY A 102 0.19 8.79 -25.52
C GLY A 102 1.18 8.00 -26.37
N ASP A 103 0.93 7.98 -27.68
CA ASP A 103 1.77 7.38 -28.73
C ASP A 103 3.28 7.53 -28.50
N LYS A 104 3.92 6.42 -28.14
CA LYS A 104 5.36 6.22 -28.32
C LYS A 104 5.54 4.97 -29.16
N LYS A 105 6.02 5.18 -30.38
CA LYS A 105 6.32 4.15 -31.38
C LYS A 105 7.39 3.19 -30.82
N SER A 106 6.98 2.21 -30.02
CA SER A 106 7.84 1.15 -29.51
C SER A 106 8.04 0.12 -30.60
N LYS A 107 9.30 -0.23 -30.88
CA LYS A 107 9.69 -1.32 -31.77
C LYS A 107 8.92 -2.59 -31.36
N GLU A 108 8.43 -3.34 -32.34
CA GLU A 108 7.69 -4.57 -32.09
C GLU A 108 8.54 -5.52 -31.22
N PRO A 109 7.95 -6.11 -30.17
CA PRO A 109 8.65 -7.08 -29.34
C PRO A 109 9.00 -8.30 -30.18
N ILE A 110 10.29 -8.67 -30.17
CA ILE A 110 10.74 -9.92 -30.80
C ILE A 110 10.28 -11.04 -29.87
N VAL A 111 9.34 -11.87 -30.35
CA VAL A 111 8.80 -13.03 -29.67
C VAL A 111 9.42 -14.29 -30.25
N ASP A 112 9.88 -15.20 -29.41
CA ASP A 112 10.43 -16.49 -29.83
C ASP A 112 9.34 -17.53 -30.14
N GLU A 113 9.74 -18.73 -30.57
CA GLU A 113 8.82 -19.83 -30.90
C GLU A 113 8.05 -20.36 -29.68
N GLU A 114 8.46 -19.99 -28.46
CA GLU A 114 7.80 -20.37 -27.20
C GLU A 114 6.89 -19.25 -26.66
N GLY A 115 6.76 -18.13 -27.38
CA GLY A 115 5.87 -17.02 -27.01
C GLY A 115 6.46 -16.06 -25.98
N PHE A 116 7.74 -16.17 -25.65
CA PHE A 116 8.43 -15.28 -24.72
C PHE A 116 9.06 -14.07 -25.45
N THR A 117 9.04 -12.92 -24.79
CA THR A 117 9.57 -11.66 -25.34
C THR A 117 11.01 -11.43 -24.87
N LEU A 118 11.95 -11.20 -25.80
CA LEU A 118 13.34 -10.91 -25.45
C LEU A 118 13.51 -9.53 -24.78
N VAL A 119 13.99 -9.52 -23.53
CA VAL A 119 14.37 -8.29 -22.82
C VAL A 119 15.77 -7.85 -23.25
N THR A 120 15.88 -6.75 -24.01
CA THR A 120 17.18 -6.16 -24.36
C THR A 120 17.62 -5.13 -23.32
N ARG A 121 18.86 -5.24 -22.82
CA ARG A 121 19.45 -4.22 -21.93
C ARG A 121 20.00 -3.06 -22.78
N SER A 122 19.51 -1.85 -22.51
CA SER A 122 20.03 -0.64 -23.15
C SER A 122 21.42 -0.31 -22.59
N LYS A 123 22.42 -0.09 -23.47
CA LYS A 123 23.74 0.40 -23.06
C LYS A 123 23.64 1.87 -22.67
N LYS A 124 23.93 2.19 -21.41
CA LYS A 124 24.07 3.56 -20.91
C LYS A 124 25.38 4.16 -21.47
N LYS A 125 25.28 5.30 -22.16
CA LYS A 125 26.42 6.17 -22.50
C LYS A 125 26.74 7.07 -21.33
#